data_AF-A0A2M7ILM9-F1
#
_entry.id   AF-A0A2M7ILM9-F1
#
_cell.length_a   1.000
_cell.length_b   1.000
_cell.length_c   1.000
_cell.angle_alpha   90.00
_cell.angle_beta   90.00
_cell.angle_gamma   90.00
#
_symmetry.space_group_name_H-M   'P 1'
#
loop_
_entity.id
_entity.type
_entity.pdbx_description
1 polymer ?
#
loop_
_entity_poly.entity_id
_entity_poly.type
_entity_poly.pdbx_seq_one_letter_code
_entity_poly.pdbx_strand_id
1 'polypeptide(L)'
;MSFARAMLGLKTRDITAGYRCLKATMLKDIDFQTIKANGYAFQEELIYRSEKKGYSIAEVPVTFIDRKFGQSKLGIKDIIEFFMTVFRLRLKK
;
A
#
# COMPACT_ATOMS: atom_id res chain seq x y z
N MET A 1 10.28 -2.91 3.26
CA MET A 1 9.02 -2.58 3.97
C MET A 1 9.21 -1.96 5.34
N SER A 2 10.18 -2.43 6.14
CA SER A 2 10.41 -1.91 7.50
C SER A 2 10.50 -0.39 7.59
N PHE A 3 11.09 0.27 6.57
CA PHE A 3 11.12 1.74 6.46
C PHE A 3 9.74 2.39 6.49
N ALA A 4 8.87 2.08 5.52
CA ALA A 4 7.56 2.71 5.42
C ALA A 4 6.64 2.31 6.58
N ARG A 5 6.75 1.07 7.04
CA ARG A 5 6.08 0.60 8.25
C ARG A 5 6.46 1.45 9.47
N ALA A 6 7.77 1.65 9.69
CA ALA A 6 8.27 2.45 10.81
C ALA A 6 7.89 3.93 10.67
N MET A 7 8.05 4.51 9.48
CA MET A 7 7.69 5.91 9.21
C MET A 7 6.22 6.18 9.48
N LEU A 8 5.32 5.34 8.97
CA LEU A 8 3.88 5.55 9.11
C LEU A 8 3.33 5.04 10.45
N GLY A 9 4.07 4.17 11.14
CA GLY A 9 3.66 3.51 12.38
C GLY A 9 2.59 2.44 12.13
N LEU A 10 2.79 1.63 11.09
CA LEU A 10 1.87 0.57 10.68
C LEU A 10 2.23 -0.76 11.35
N LYS A 11 1.22 -1.62 11.53
CA LYS A 11 1.38 -2.99 12.04
C LYS A 11 1.64 -3.99 10.91
N THR A 12 1.04 -3.79 9.74
CA THR A 12 1.19 -4.62 8.54
C THR A 12 2.66 -4.65 8.11
N ARG A 13 3.20 -5.86 7.86
CA ARG A 13 4.61 -6.05 7.50
C ARG A 13 4.86 -5.78 6.02
N ASP A 14 4.00 -6.28 5.15
CA ASP A 14 4.07 -6.04 3.70
C ASP A 14 2.94 -5.10 3.24
N ILE A 15 3.31 -3.85 2.97
CA ILE A 15 2.36 -2.81 2.55
C ILE A 15 2.26 -2.65 1.03
N THR A 16 3.21 -3.21 0.27
CA THR A 16 3.28 -3.04 -1.20
C THR A 16 2.75 -4.27 -1.95
N ALA A 17 2.24 -5.27 -1.23
CA ALA A 17 1.70 -6.47 -1.84
C ALA A 17 0.50 -6.12 -2.75
N GLY A 18 0.66 -6.42 -4.05
CA GLY A 18 -0.38 -6.24 -5.06
C GLY A 18 -1.55 -7.21 -4.99
N TYR A 19 -1.38 -8.30 -4.25
CA TYR A 19 -2.38 -9.33 -4.12
C TYR A 19 -3.02 -9.27 -2.73
N ARG A 20 -4.31 -8.94 -2.67
CA ARG A 20 -5.05 -8.73 -1.42
C ARG A 20 -6.54 -9.00 -1.59
N CYS A 21 -7.18 -9.46 -0.52
CA CYS A 21 -8.64 -9.51 -0.40
C CYS A 21 -9.11 -8.34 0.45
N LEU A 22 -10.11 -7.60 -0.03
CA LEU A 22 -10.64 -6.40 0.62
C LEU A 22 -12.13 -6.57 0.89
N LYS A 23 -12.58 -6.21 2.08
CA LYS A 23 -14.01 -6.18 2.39
C LYS A 23 -14.65 -5.02 1.63
N ALA A 24 -15.75 -5.29 0.93
CA ALA A 24 -16.47 -4.24 0.20
C ALA A 24 -16.94 -3.10 1.11
N THR A 25 -17.32 -3.39 2.36
CA THR A 25 -17.71 -2.38 3.35
C THR A 25 -16.56 -1.44 3.69
N MET A 26 -15.35 -1.97 3.87
CA MET A 26 -14.15 -1.15 4.11
C MET A 26 -13.86 -0.21 2.94
N LEU A 27 -14.06 -0.66 1.69
CA LEU A 27 -13.89 0.20 0.52
C LEU A 27 -14.90 1.35 0.51
N LYS A 28 -16.16 1.09 0.85
CA LYS A 28 -17.19 2.14 0.93
C LYS A 28 -16.88 3.18 2.00
N ASP A 29 -16.23 2.76 3.08
CA ASP A 29 -15.84 3.65 4.17
C ASP A 29 -14.59 4.49 3.83
N ILE A 30 -13.80 4.09 2.83
CA ILE A 30 -12.64 4.86 2.36
C ILE A 30 -13.12 5.87 1.32
N ASP A 31 -12.90 7.15 1.61
CA ASP A 31 -13.08 8.20 0.62
C ASP A 31 -11.95 8.13 -0.42
N PHE A 32 -12.29 7.63 -1.60
CA PHE A 32 -11.37 7.50 -2.73
C PHE A 32 -11.00 8.85 -3.36
N GLN A 33 -11.84 9.89 -3.23
CA GLN A 33 -11.56 11.18 -3.84
C GLN A 33 -10.38 11.89 -3.17
N THR A 34 -10.11 11.58 -1.90
CA THR A 34 -8.98 12.15 -1.18
C THR A 34 -7.68 11.36 -1.36
N ILE A 35 -7.69 10.20 -2.05
CA ILE A 35 -6.49 9.43 -2.35
C ILE A 35 -5.68 10.20 -3.40
N LYS A 36 -4.40 10.42 -3.12
CA LYS A 36 -3.52 11.20 -4.01
C LYS A 36 -2.39 10.36 -4.63
N ALA A 37 -2.17 9.15 -4.11
CA ALA A 37 -1.19 8.23 -4.68
C ALA A 37 -1.74 7.64 -5.99
N ASN A 38 -0.91 7.61 -7.03
CA ASN A 38 -1.25 6.97 -8.30
C ASN A 38 -0.46 5.67 -8.47
N GLY A 39 -0.82 4.91 -9.50
CA GLY A 39 -0.12 3.70 -9.86
C GLY A 39 -0.05 2.70 -8.70
N TYR A 40 1.14 2.17 -8.44
CA TYR A 40 1.34 1.17 -7.40
C TYR A 40 1.20 1.77 -5.99
N ALA A 41 1.61 3.04 -5.80
CA ALA A 41 1.61 3.75 -4.51
C ALA A 41 0.23 3.87 -3.84
N PHE A 42 -0.84 3.68 -4.64
CA PHE A 42 -2.22 3.58 -4.15
C PHE A 42 -2.37 2.49 -3.07
N GLN A 43 -1.67 1.37 -3.25
CA GLN A 43 -1.81 0.20 -2.40
C GLN A 43 -1.34 0.44 -0.97
N GLU A 44 -0.29 1.25 -0.82
CA GLU A 44 0.33 1.65 0.43
C GLU A 44 -0.55 2.67 1.14
N GLU A 45 -1.11 3.65 0.40
CA GLU A 45 -2.08 4.60 0.95
C GLU A 45 -3.35 3.89 1.43
N LEU A 46 -3.81 2.86 0.72
CA LEU A 46 -4.96 2.06 1.12
C LEU A 46 -4.73 1.34 2.45
N ILE A 47 -3.57 0.68 2.62
CA ILE A 47 -3.22 0.01 3.90
C ILE A 47 -3.12 1.04 5.03
N TYR A 48 -2.44 2.16 4.77
CA TYR A 48 -2.32 3.24 5.76
C TYR A 48 -3.68 3.73 6.25
N ARG A 49 -4.61 4.03 5.33
CA ARG A 49 -5.97 4.48 5.68
C ARG A 49 -6.77 3.41 6.39
N SER A 50 -6.60 2.15 5.99
CA SER A 50 -7.30 1.01 6.59
C SER A 50 -6.91 0.83 8.06
N GLU A 51 -5.60 0.82 8.35
CA GLU A 51 -5.13 0.75 9.75
C GLU A 51 -5.55 1.98 10.55
N LYS A 52 -5.50 3.18 9.95
CA LYS A 52 -5.90 4.42 10.62
C LYS A 52 -7.39 4.46 10.97
N LYS A 53 -8.24 3.82 10.16
CA LYS A 53 -9.67 3.63 10.45
C LYS A 53 -9.96 2.47 11.41
N GLY A 54 -8.92 1.75 11.88
CA GLY A 54 -9.07 0.67 12.85
C GLY A 54 -9.46 -0.68 12.25
N TYR A 55 -9.37 -0.85 10.93
CA TYR A 55 -9.57 -2.18 10.33
C TYR A 55 -8.43 -3.12 10.72
N SER A 56 -8.79 -4.37 10.98
CA SER A 56 -7.82 -5.44 11.19
C SER A 56 -7.32 -5.97 9.85
N ILE A 57 -6.01 -6.15 9.75
CA ILE A 57 -5.33 -6.69 8.57
C ILE A 57 -4.61 -7.97 8.99
N ALA A 58 -4.85 -9.04 8.23
CA ALA A 58 -4.17 -10.32 8.40
C ALA A 58 -3.26 -10.57 7.19
N GLU A 59 -2.06 -11.08 7.44
CA GLU A 59 -1.08 -11.39 6.40
C GLU A 59 -1.03 -12.90 6.20
N VAL A 60 -1.30 -13.36 4.98
CA VAL A 60 -1.24 -14.77 4.60
C VAL A 60 0.00 -14.97 3.73
N PRO A 61 0.97 -15.82 4.13
CA PRO A 61 2.15 -16.08 3.32
C PRO A 61 1.80 -16.68 1.96
N VAL A 62 2.44 -16.19 0.91
CA VAL A 62 2.32 -16.73 -0.45
C VAL A 62 3.71 -16.99 -1.01
N THR A 63 3.83 -18.02 -1.85
CA THR A 63 5.06 -18.23 -2.64
C THR A 63 4.98 -17.35 -3.88
N PHE A 64 5.86 -16.36 -3.98
CA PHE A 64 5.96 -15.53 -5.16
C PHE A 64 6.76 -16.27 -6.24
N ILE A 65 6.13 -16.51 -7.39
CA ILE A 65 6.76 -17.19 -8.53
C ILE A 65 7.15 -16.12 -9.55
N ASP A 66 8.40 -16.17 -10.00
CA ASP A 66 8.90 -15.19 -10.97
C ASP A 66 8.16 -15.27 -12.31
N ARG A 67 7.94 -14.10 -12.89
CA ARG A 67 7.34 -13.95 -14.21
C ARG A 67 8.26 -14.59 -15.26
N LYS A 68 7.71 -15.51 -16.06
CA LYS A 68 8.46 -16.19 -17.14
C LYS A 68 8.48 -15.43 -18.46
N PHE A 69 7.47 -14.61 -18.74
CA PHE A 69 7.31 -13.92 -20.02
C PHE A 69 6.88 -12.47 -19.85
N GLY A 70 7.38 -11.58 -20.71
CA GLY A 70 7.10 -10.14 -20.71
C GLY A 70 7.99 -9.33 -19.77
N GLN A 71 8.00 -8.00 -19.96
CA GLN A 71 8.84 -7.08 -19.18
C GLN A 71 8.09 -6.48 -17.98
N SER A 72 8.83 -6.08 -16.95
CA SER A 72 8.28 -5.33 -15.83
C SER A 72 7.77 -3.96 -16.31
N LYS A 73 6.62 -3.56 -15.79
CA LYS A 73 6.11 -2.18 -15.93
C LYS A 73 6.49 -1.30 -14.74
N LEU A 74 7.06 -1.89 -13.69
CA LEU A 74 7.59 -1.16 -12.54
C LEU A 74 8.93 -0.53 -12.92
N GLY A 75 9.06 0.77 -12.69
CA GLY A 75 10.28 1.52 -12.94
C GLY A 75 10.65 2.48 -11.81
N ILE A 76 11.69 3.28 -12.03
CA ILE A 76 12.22 4.23 -11.03
C ILE A 76 11.16 5.25 -10.60
N LYS A 77 10.27 5.66 -11.52
CA LYS A 77 9.18 6.58 -11.21
C LYS A 77 8.27 6.03 -10.10
N ASP A 78 7.94 4.74 -10.14
CA ASP A 78 7.08 4.10 -9.13
C ASP A 78 7.77 4.07 -7.76
N ILE A 79 9.09 3.86 -7.75
CA ILE A 79 9.89 3.91 -6.51
C ILE A 79 9.86 5.32 -5.91
N ILE A 80 10.08 6.36 -6.72
CA ILE A 80 10.02 7.75 -6.26
C ILE A 80 8.60 8.07 -5.74
N GLU A 81 7.56 7.63 -6.46
CA GLU A 81 6.16 7.84 -6.05
C GLU A 81 5.82 7.14 -4.73
N PHE A 82 6.35 5.94 -4.49
CA PHE A 82 6.26 5.25 -3.21
C PHE A 82 6.84 6.11 -2.08
N PHE A 83 8.09 6.59 -2.21
CA PHE A 83 8.71 7.41 -1.18
C PHE A 83 7.95 8.73 -0.95
N MET A 84 7.59 9.45 -2.02
CA MET A 84 6.80 10.67 -1.92
C MET A 84 5.46 10.44 -1.20
N THR A 85 4.79 9.32 -1.49
CA THR A 85 3.54 8.94 -0.83
C THR A 85 3.75 8.68 0.66
N VAL A 86 4.78 7.92 1.04
CA VAL A 86 5.12 7.66 2.44
C VAL A 86 5.40 8.97 3.19
N PHE A 87 6.23 9.86 2.63
CA PHE A 87 6.52 11.17 3.23
C PHE A 87 5.27 12.02 3.37
N ARG A 88 4.45 12.11 2.33
CA ARG A 88 3.18 12.85 2.36
C ARG A 88 2.23 12.32 3.44
N LEU A 89 2.07 11.01 3.53
CA LEU A 89 1.19 10.38 4.53
C LEU A 89 1.72 10.61 5.95
N ARG A 90 3.05 10.64 6.12
CA ARG A 90 3.68 10.97 7.41
C ARG A 90 3.41 12.41 7.85
N LEU A 91 3.42 13.37 6.93
CA LEU A 91 3.15 14.78 7.20
C LEU A 91 1.66 15.09 7.43
N LYS A 92 0.76 14.24 6.91
CA LYS A 92 -0.69 14.32 7.14
C LYS A 92 -1.15 13.70 8.46
N LYS A 93 -0.25 13.02 9.17
CA LYS A 93 -0.51 12.36 10.44
C LYS A 93 -0.58 13.39 11.57
#